data_AF-S4VMF5-F1
#
_entry.id   AF-S4VMF5-F1
#
_cell.length_a   1.000
_cell.length_b   1.000
_cell.length_c   1.000
_cell.angle_alpha   90.00
_cell.angle_beta   90.00
_cell.angle_gamma   90.00
#
_symmetry.space_group_name_H-M   'P 1'
#
loop_
_entity.id
_entity.type
_entity.pdbx_description
1 polymer ?
#
loop_
_entity_poly.entity_id
_entity_poly.type
_entity_poly.pdbx_seq_one_letter_code
_entity_poly.pdbx_strand_id
1 'polypeptide(L)'
;TLDSYGEWIELWTSNKPSDYETAWGNPITTRAVIARFREVGFNAIRVPVTWDQHIDADNNVEEAWMQRVEEVVGYVLDEGMYCILNAHHDTGTEGWLQADLSNYGSISMRYRKL
;
A
#
# COMPACT_ATOMS: atom_id res chain seq x y z
N THR A 1 -6.93 4.06 -3.18
CA THR A 1 -6.09 2.84 -3.32
C THR A 1 -4.65 3.27 -3.16
N LEU A 2 -3.79 2.44 -2.57
CA LEU A 2 -2.43 2.79 -2.12
C LEU A 2 -1.37 2.07 -2.97
N ASP A 3 -1.69 1.81 -4.24
CA ASP A 3 -0.96 0.89 -5.11
C ASP A 3 -0.06 1.56 -6.15
N SER A 4 -0.35 2.79 -6.54
CA SER A 4 0.43 3.47 -7.57
C SER A 4 1.90 3.57 -7.20
N TYR A 5 2.76 3.50 -8.21
CA TYR A 5 4.19 3.73 -8.05
C TYR A 5 4.75 4.45 -9.29
N GLY A 6 5.94 5.02 -9.15
CA GLY A 6 6.71 5.68 -10.20
C GLY A 6 7.63 6.76 -9.64
N GLU A 7 8.87 6.79 -10.12
CA GLU A 7 9.88 7.78 -9.70
C GLU A 7 9.40 9.23 -9.91
N TRP A 8 8.57 9.43 -10.93
CA TRP A 8 8.00 10.75 -11.25
C TRP A 8 7.08 11.29 -10.15
N ILE A 9 6.52 10.45 -9.28
CA ILE A 9 5.69 10.92 -8.17
C ILE A 9 6.58 11.72 -7.22
N GLU A 10 7.64 11.11 -6.68
CA GLU A 10 8.59 11.80 -5.81
C GLU A 10 9.24 13.02 -6.47
N LEU A 11 9.64 12.90 -7.74
CA LEU A 11 10.36 13.97 -8.45
C LEU A 11 9.51 15.21 -8.75
N TRP A 12 8.19 15.05 -8.91
CA TRP A 12 7.32 16.12 -9.41
C TRP A 12 6.17 16.49 -8.47
N THR A 13 6.02 15.81 -7.33
CA THR A 13 5.01 16.14 -6.32
C THR A 13 5.65 16.54 -4.98
N SER A 14 4.86 16.60 -3.90
CA SER A 14 5.36 16.85 -2.55
C SER A 14 5.79 15.57 -1.82
N ASN A 15 5.88 14.44 -2.52
CA ASN A 15 6.20 13.11 -1.99
C ASN A 15 5.40 12.72 -0.73
N LYS A 16 4.12 13.10 -0.65
CA LYS A 16 3.23 12.73 0.46
C LYS A 16 2.33 11.54 0.05
N PRO A 17 1.79 10.75 1.00
CA PRO A 17 0.93 9.59 0.68
C PRO A 17 -0.23 9.89 -0.28
N SER A 18 -0.83 11.08 -0.18
CA SER A 18 -1.92 11.49 -1.07
C SER A 18 -1.50 11.75 -2.53
N ASP A 19 -0.22 12.06 -2.77
CA ASP A 19 0.30 12.19 -4.13
C ASP A 19 0.34 10.82 -4.81
N TYR A 20 0.73 9.77 -4.08
CA TYR A 20 0.66 8.39 -4.54
C TYR A 20 -0.79 7.97 -4.75
N GLU A 21 -1.68 8.07 -3.76
CA GLU A 21 -3.09 7.68 -3.92
C GLU A 21 -3.79 8.28 -5.15
N THR A 22 -3.37 9.46 -5.58
CA THR A 22 -3.94 10.18 -6.74
C THR A 22 -3.14 10.04 -8.04
N ALA A 23 -1.92 9.50 -7.99
CA ALA A 23 -0.98 9.43 -9.11
C ALA A 23 -1.56 8.72 -10.34
N TRP A 24 -2.36 7.67 -10.14
CA TRP A 24 -3.02 6.93 -11.23
C TRP A 24 -4.51 7.25 -11.37
N GLY A 25 -4.90 8.49 -11.07
CA GLY A 25 -6.25 9.03 -11.35
C GLY A 25 -7.32 8.68 -10.32
N ASN A 26 -6.95 7.99 -9.24
CA ASN A 26 -7.87 7.71 -8.14
C ASN A 26 -8.06 8.93 -7.24
N PRO A 27 -9.21 9.08 -6.57
CA PRO A 27 -9.34 10.03 -5.48
C PRO A 27 -8.64 9.50 -4.21
N ILE A 28 -8.36 10.40 -3.28
CA ILE A 28 -7.95 10.02 -1.92
C ILE A 28 -9.04 9.18 -1.28
N THR A 29 -8.65 8.06 -0.69
CA THR A 29 -9.58 7.15 -0.01
C THR A 29 -10.14 7.82 1.25
N THR A 30 -11.46 7.86 1.42
CA THR A 30 -12.08 8.44 2.61
C THR A 30 -12.96 7.42 3.33
N ARG A 31 -13.16 7.62 4.63
CA ARG A 31 -14.08 6.78 5.42
C ARG A 31 -15.48 6.71 4.80
N ALA A 32 -15.98 7.82 4.25
CA ALA A 32 -17.30 7.88 3.64
C ALA A 32 -17.45 6.92 2.45
N VAL A 33 -16.40 6.73 1.65
CA VAL A 33 -16.41 5.76 0.53
C VAL A 33 -16.48 4.33 1.07
N ILE A 34 -15.72 4.03 2.13
CA ILE A 34 -15.69 2.70 2.75
C ILE A 34 -17.03 2.38 3.45
N ALA A 35 -17.60 3.32 4.19
CA ALA A 35 -18.94 3.21 4.77
C ALA A 35 -20.00 2.96 3.68
N ARG A 36 -19.89 3.63 2.54
CA ARG A 36 -20.79 3.41 1.41
C ARG A 36 -20.70 1.98 0.87
N PHE A 37 -19.51 1.36 0.83
CA PHE A 37 -19.38 -0.05 0.47
C PHE A 37 -20.10 -0.97 1.45
N ARG A 38 -20.01 -0.68 2.76
CA ARG A 38 -20.77 -1.42 3.77
C ARG A 38 -22.28 -1.30 3.55
N GLU A 39 -22.79 -0.08 3.33
CA GLU A 39 -24.21 0.18 3.12
C GLU A 39 -24.79 -0.58 1.91
N VAL A 40 -24.02 -0.73 0.84
CA VAL A 40 -24.46 -1.46 -0.36
C VAL A 40 -24.24 -2.98 -0.27
N GLY A 41 -23.78 -3.48 0.88
CA GLY A 41 -23.76 -4.91 1.21
C GLY A 41 -22.41 -5.60 1.03
N PHE A 42 -21.31 -4.87 0.81
CA PHE A 42 -19.98 -5.49 0.84
C PHE A 42 -19.63 -5.94 2.27
N ASN A 43 -18.94 -7.08 2.35
CA ASN A 43 -18.46 -7.65 3.63
C ASN A 43 -16.94 -7.74 3.70
N ALA A 44 -16.24 -7.49 2.58
CA ALA A 44 -14.79 -7.54 2.51
C ALA A 44 -14.26 -6.51 1.52
N ILE A 45 -13.12 -5.90 1.84
CA ILE A 45 -12.38 -4.99 0.96
C ILE A 45 -10.93 -5.46 0.90
N ARG A 46 -10.38 -5.51 -0.31
CA ARG A 46 -8.95 -5.67 -0.52
C ARG A 46 -8.31 -4.30 -0.68
N VAL A 47 -7.31 -4.01 0.15
CA VAL A 47 -6.52 -2.77 0.13
C VAL A 47 -5.17 -3.11 -0.49
N PRO A 48 -4.98 -2.91 -1.81
CA PRO A 48 -3.69 -3.09 -2.45
C PRO A 48 -2.74 -1.95 -2.04
N VAL A 49 -1.53 -2.32 -1.62
CA VAL A 49 -0.47 -1.39 -1.22
C VAL A 49 0.81 -1.76 -1.96
N THR A 50 1.47 -0.76 -2.54
CA THR A 50 2.84 -0.88 -3.03
C THR A 50 3.79 -0.25 -2.02
N TRP A 51 4.85 -0.96 -1.63
CA TRP A 51 5.70 -0.57 -0.50
C TRP A 51 7.07 -0.08 -0.94
N ASP A 52 7.58 -0.54 -2.08
CA ASP A 52 8.98 -0.36 -2.51
C ASP A 52 9.51 1.08 -2.38
N GLN A 53 8.78 2.08 -2.87
CA GLN A 53 9.18 3.49 -2.85
C GLN A 53 9.08 4.16 -1.47
N HIS A 54 8.50 3.46 -0.50
CA HIS A 54 8.31 3.93 0.87
C HIS A 54 9.19 3.15 1.85
N ILE A 55 10.20 2.43 1.36
CA ILE A 55 11.13 1.66 2.19
C ILE A 55 12.52 2.32 2.10
N ASP A 56 13.08 2.67 3.26
CA ASP A 56 14.40 3.27 3.35
C ASP A 56 15.54 2.25 3.11
N ALA A 57 16.79 2.74 3.06
CA ALA A 57 17.97 1.90 2.86
C ALA A 57 18.20 0.87 3.99
N ASP A 58 17.63 1.11 5.17
CA ASP A 58 17.67 0.20 6.32
C ASP A 58 16.48 -0.77 6.34
N ASN A 59 15.64 -0.77 5.30
CA ASN A 59 14.42 -1.56 5.12
C ASN A 59 13.25 -1.17 6.05
N ASN A 60 13.21 0.04 6.60
CA ASN A 60 12.07 0.51 7.37
C ASN A 60 11.07 1.22 6.45
N VAL A 61 9.78 1.06 6.73
CA VAL A 61 8.71 1.78 6.00
C VAL A 61 8.62 3.22 6.54
N GLU A 62 8.49 4.19 5.64
CA GLU A 62 8.23 5.58 5.97
C GLU A 62 7.00 5.71 6.89
N GLU A 63 7.17 6.43 8.01
CA GLU A 63 6.11 6.56 9.02
C GLU A 63 4.80 7.13 8.44
N ALA A 64 4.89 8.14 7.57
CA ALA A 64 3.73 8.75 6.94
C ALA A 64 2.96 7.76 6.04
N TRP A 65 3.68 6.85 5.36
CA TRP A 65 3.05 5.82 4.54
C TRP A 65 2.37 4.77 5.41
N MET A 66 3.05 4.28 6.45
CA MET A 66 2.49 3.31 7.39
C MET A 66 1.22 3.84 8.07
N GLN A 67 1.26 5.09 8.57
CA GLN A 67 0.08 5.74 9.18
C GLN A 67 -1.08 5.83 8.19
N ARG A 68 -0.80 6.13 6.92
CA ARG A 68 -1.87 6.22 5.91
C ARG A 68 -2.46 4.85 5.56
N VAL A 69 -1.63 3.81 5.47
CA VAL A 69 -2.11 2.42 5.29
C VAL A 69 -2.98 2.01 6.47
N GLU A 70 -2.52 2.24 7.71
CA GLU A 70 -3.27 1.95 8.93
C GLU A 70 -4.61 2.69 8.95
N GLU A 71 -4.65 3.97 8.56
CA GLU A 71 -5.87 4.75 8.49
C GLU A 71 -6.90 4.13 7.52
N VAL A 72 -6.48 3.77 6.30
CA VAL A 72 -7.38 3.18 5.30
C VAL A 72 -7.83 1.77 5.72
N VAL A 73 -6.95 0.95 6.30
CA VAL A 73 -7.30 -0.34 6.88
C VAL A 73 -8.29 -0.17 8.03
N GLY A 74 -8.06 0.83 8.90
CA GLY A 74 -8.92 1.21 10.00
C GLY A 74 -10.34 1.54 9.53
N TYR A 75 -10.49 2.29 8.42
CA TYR A 75 -11.81 2.53 7.85
C TYR A 75 -12.56 1.24 7.49
N VAL A 76 -11.86 0.20 6.98
CA VAL A 76 -12.50 -1.08 6.62
C VAL A 76 -12.93 -1.84 7.87
N LEU A 77 -12.05 -1.91 8.87
CA LEU A 77 -12.29 -2.64 10.11
C LEU A 77 -13.38 -1.98 10.97
N ASP A 78 -13.40 -0.65 11.04
CA ASP A 78 -14.40 0.14 11.77
C ASP A 78 -15.82 -0.07 11.23
N GLU A 79 -15.97 -0.33 9.93
CA GLU A 79 -17.25 -0.64 9.30
C GLU A 79 -17.64 -2.14 9.42
N GLY A 80 -16.84 -2.93 10.16
CA GLY A 80 -17.09 -4.34 10.43
C GLY A 80 -16.89 -5.26 9.23
N MET A 81 -16.10 -4.85 8.24
CA MET A 81 -15.76 -5.64 7.06
C MET A 81 -14.42 -6.34 7.21
N TYR A 82 -14.22 -7.45 6.48
CA TYR A 82 -12.91 -8.09 6.37
C TYR A 82 -11.96 -7.24 5.53
N CYS A 83 -10.73 -7.05 5.99
CA CYS A 83 -9.68 -6.37 5.24
C CYS A 83 -8.64 -7.38 4.73
N ILE A 84 -8.37 -7.35 3.42
CA ILE A 84 -7.25 -8.08 2.81
C ILE A 84 -6.18 -7.07 2.44
N LEU A 85 -5.07 -7.08 3.17
CA LEU A 85 -3.88 -6.25 2.91
C LEU A 85 -2.81 -7.10 2.21
N ASN A 86 -2.07 -6.53 1.27
CA ASN A 86 -0.98 -7.23 0.58
C ASN A 86 0.15 -6.29 0.15
N ALA A 87 1.25 -6.89 -0.30
CA ALA A 87 2.23 -6.25 -1.18
C ALA A 87 1.78 -6.42 -2.64
N HIS A 88 1.64 -5.34 -3.39
CA HIS A 88 0.94 -5.35 -4.68
C HIS A 88 1.90 -5.31 -5.88
N HIS A 89 2.45 -4.14 -6.21
CA HIS A 89 3.41 -4.00 -7.31
C HIS A 89 4.86 -4.28 -6.88
N ASP A 90 5.06 -4.68 -5.62
CA ASP A 90 6.32 -5.18 -5.09
C ASP A 90 6.73 -6.53 -5.69
N THR A 91 5.78 -7.28 -6.27
CA THR A 91 5.95 -8.69 -6.66
C THR A 91 6.14 -8.89 -8.17
N GLY A 92 6.69 -10.03 -8.56
CA GLY A 92 6.86 -10.42 -9.96
C GLY A 92 8.27 -10.16 -10.48
N THR A 93 8.50 -10.37 -11.77
CA THR A 93 9.84 -10.30 -12.40
C THR A 93 10.49 -8.92 -12.25
N GLU A 94 9.67 -7.86 -12.33
CA GLU A 94 10.13 -6.46 -12.24
C GLU A 94 10.05 -5.89 -10.81
N GLY A 95 9.49 -6.66 -9.87
CA GLY A 95 9.36 -6.25 -8.47
C GLY A 95 10.57 -6.67 -7.63
N TRP A 96 10.75 -6.06 -6.46
CA TRP A 96 11.81 -6.44 -5.53
C TRP A 96 11.52 -7.74 -4.77
N LEU A 97 10.23 -8.11 -4.63
CA LEU A 97 9.78 -9.32 -3.94
C LEU A 97 9.61 -10.46 -4.96
N GLN A 98 10.72 -11.15 -5.22
CA GLN A 98 10.82 -12.24 -6.19
C GLN A 98 10.83 -13.60 -5.50
N ALA A 99 10.15 -14.57 -6.10
CA ALA A 99 10.13 -15.96 -5.64
C ALA A 99 11.33 -16.74 -6.21
N ASP A 100 12.54 -16.37 -5.81
CA ASP A 100 13.79 -17.04 -6.22
C ASP A 100 14.61 -17.45 -4.98
N LEU A 101 15.17 -18.66 -5.02
CA LEU A 101 16.05 -19.16 -3.95
C LEU A 101 17.40 -18.43 -3.94
N SER A 102 17.84 -17.90 -5.08
CA SER A 102 19.12 -17.21 -5.22
C SER A 102 19.18 -15.90 -4.42
N ASN A 103 18.05 -15.25 -4.22
CA ASN A 103 17.90 -13.96 -3.53
C ASN A 103 17.05 -14.04 -2.25
N TYR A 104 16.61 -15.24 -1.85
CA TYR A 104 15.78 -15.45 -0.65
C TYR A 104 16.38 -14.81 0.62
N GLY A 105 17.70 -14.91 0.82
CA GLY A 105 18.36 -14.37 2.01
C GLY A 105 18.17 -12.86 2.17
N SER A 106 18.43 -12.08 1.11
CA SER A 106 18.27 -10.62 1.14
C SER A 106 16.80 -10.21 1.16
N ILE A 107 15.97 -10.82 0.31
CA ILE A 107 14.54 -10.49 0.21
C ILE A 107 13.81 -10.81 1.51
N SER A 108 14.07 -11.94 2.14
CA SER A 108 13.40 -12.32 3.39
C SER A 108 13.76 -11.39 4.56
N MET A 109 14.96 -10.79 4.57
CA MET A 109 15.31 -9.78 5.57
C MET A 109 14.52 -8.49 5.37
N ARG A 110 14.38 -8.02 4.12
CA ARG A 110 13.57 -6.84 3.77
C ARG A 110 12.09 -7.07 4.07
N TYR A 111 11.55 -8.21 3.62
CA TYR A 111 10.13 -8.54 3.77
C TYR A 111 9.67 -8.64 5.23
N ARG A 112 10.52 -9.10 6.16
CA ARG A 112 10.18 -9.21 7.59
C ARG A 112 9.97 -7.86 8.30
N LYS A 113 10.37 -6.75 7.68
CA LYS A 113 10.20 -5.40 8.24
C LYS A 113 8.95 -4.68 7.75
N LEU A 114 8.24 -5.26 6.78
CA LEU A 114 6.89 -4.84 6.41
C LEU A 114 5.89 -5.27 7.49
#